data_AF-A0A1M5WFA8-F1
#
_entry.id   AF-A0A1M5WFA8-F1
#
_cell.length_a   1.000
_cell.length_b   1.000
_cell.length_c   1.000
_cell.angle_alpha   90.00
_cell.angle_beta   90.00
_cell.angle_gamma   90.00
#
_symmetry.space_group_name_H-M   'P 1'
#
loop_
_entity.id
_entity.type
_entity.pdbx_description
1 polymer ?
#
loop_
_entity_poly.entity_id
_entity_poly.type
_entity_poly.pdbx_seq_one_letter_code
_entity_poly.pdbx_strand_id
1 'polypeptide(L)'
;MKKSVIRSFKKWATITKLRVIYANQLKRQNNLSINTLEGNIDYGKVVNSRYLIGQGIEPTEENLQKMKMEINEQIVEWNMEHPPVPKQEIEKYTLTTAATEKFRITLRAARVNRGLTLKNVAALTGKSAKTIGRYEIDSSNIYLNLTLQLANLYRVPLDMLYIGPEINLFNLDEKEMSA
;
A
#
# COMPACT_ATOMS: atom_id res chain seq x y z
N MET A 1 42.30 1.84 -26.35
CA MET A 1 41.42 1.01 -25.47
C MET A 1 41.67 1.15 -23.96
N LYS A 2 42.88 1.44 -23.46
CA LYS A 2 43.18 1.43 -22.00
C LYS A 2 42.43 2.48 -21.14
N LYS A 3 42.02 3.64 -21.69
CA LYS A 3 41.39 4.73 -20.91
C LYS A 3 39.94 4.46 -20.46
N SER A 4 39.17 3.66 -21.21
CA SER A 4 37.75 3.37 -20.92
C SER A 4 37.59 2.46 -19.70
N VAL A 5 38.38 1.38 -19.64
CA VAL A 5 38.38 0.40 -18.54
C VAL A 5 38.82 1.02 -17.21
N ILE A 6 39.80 1.93 -17.24
CA ILE A 6 40.30 2.64 -16.05
C ILE A 6 39.26 3.63 -15.48
N ARG A 7 38.46 4.29 -16.33
CA ARG A 7 37.33 5.15 -15.89
C ARG A 7 36.24 4.32 -15.20
N SER A 8 35.96 3.13 -15.71
CA SER A 8 34.99 2.20 -15.12
C SER A 8 35.42 1.71 -13.74
N PHE A 9 36.70 1.37 -13.56
CA PHE A 9 37.23 0.91 -12.27
C PHE A 9 37.24 2.03 -11.22
N LYS A 10 37.65 3.25 -11.58
CA LYS A 10 37.60 4.40 -10.66
C LYS A 10 36.18 4.71 -10.20
N LYS A 11 35.21 4.72 -11.13
CA LYS A 11 33.79 4.91 -10.82
C LYS A 11 33.26 3.81 -9.91
N TRP A 12 33.61 2.55 -10.19
CA TRP A 12 33.25 1.41 -9.35
C TRP A 12 33.86 1.51 -7.94
N ALA A 13 35.14 1.88 -7.81
CA ALA A 13 35.80 2.03 -6.53
C ALA A 13 35.18 3.17 -5.69
N THR A 14 34.83 4.30 -6.32
CA THR A 14 34.11 5.40 -5.67
C THR A 14 32.75 4.94 -5.17
N ILE A 15 31.94 4.30 -6.00
CA ILE A 15 30.62 3.78 -5.62
C ILE A 15 30.74 2.78 -4.46
N THR A 16 31.71 1.87 -4.51
CA THR A 16 31.95 0.88 -3.44
C THR A 16 32.34 1.55 -2.12
N LYS A 17 33.19 2.58 -2.15
CA LYS A 17 33.56 3.36 -0.96
C LYS A 17 32.35 4.08 -0.36
N LEU A 18 31.51 4.70 -1.19
CA LEU A 18 30.28 5.36 -0.75
C LEU A 18 29.27 4.38 -0.14
N ARG A 19 29.15 3.17 -0.69
CA ARG A 19 28.32 2.10 -0.12
C ARG A 19 28.79 1.67 1.28
N VAL A 20 30.10 1.68 1.54
CA VAL A 20 30.66 1.38 2.86
C VAL A 20 30.34 2.49 3.87
N ILE A 21 30.46 3.76 3.48
CA ILE A 21 30.08 4.91 4.33
C ILE A 21 28.59 4.82 4.68
N TYR A 22 27.75 4.54 3.69
CA TYR A 22 26.32 4.31 3.87
C TYR A 22 26.00 3.12 4.77
N ALA A 23 26.69 1.97 4.61
CA ALA A 23 26.54 0.82 5.50
C ALA A 23 26.94 1.14 6.95
N ASN A 24 27.92 2.02 7.15
CA ASN A 24 28.32 2.48 8.49
C ASN A 24 27.31 3.47 9.09
N GLN A 25 26.64 4.29 8.28
CA GLN A 25 25.49 5.11 8.71
C GLN A 25 24.34 4.21 9.17
N LEU A 26 23.99 3.17 8.40
CA LEU A 26 22.97 2.17 8.76
C LEU A 26 23.33 1.39 10.04
N LYS A 27 24.60 1.05 10.27
CA LYS A 27 25.03 0.37 11.51
C LYS A 27 24.84 1.21 12.77
N ARG A 28 24.83 2.54 12.66
CA ARG A 28 24.42 3.43 13.77
C ARG A 28 22.92 3.35 14.07
N GLN A 29 22.11 2.87 13.12
CA GLN A 29 20.63 2.84 13.19
C GLN A 29 20.03 1.56 13.77
N ASN A 30 20.83 0.60 14.24
CA ASN A 30 20.33 -0.65 14.88
C ASN A 30 19.50 -0.44 16.17
N ASN A 31 19.16 0.80 16.55
CA ASN A 31 18.42 1.16 17.75
C ASN A 31 17.14 1.99 17.52
N LEU A 32 16.66 2.19 16.28
CA LEU A 32 15.51 3.07 16.04
C LEU A 32 14.29 2.35 15.47
N SER A 33 13.18 2.49 16.19
CA SER A 33 11.85 2.00 15.79
C SER A 33 11.32 2.85 14.64
N ILE A 34 10.87 2.20 13.55
CA ILE A 34 10.23 2.83 12.37
C ILE A 34 8.97 3.65 12.71
N ASN A 35 8.47 3.54 13.94
CA ASN A 35 7.28 4.25 14.42
C ASN A 35 7.60 5.53 15.19
N THR A 36 8.88 5.92 15.32
CA THR A 36 9.26 7.20 15.94
C THR A 36 9.59 8.26 14.89
N LEU A 37 9.43 9.54 15.27
CA LEU A 37 9.79 10.67 14.41
C LEU A 37 11.27 10.61 13.97
N GLU A 38 12.15 10.23 14.89
CA GLU A 38 13.58 10.04 14.62
C GLU A 38 13.82 8.90 13.63
N GLY A 39 13.12 7.76 13.77
CA GLY A 39 13.19 6.64 12.81
C GLY A 39 12.74 7.03 11.39
N ASN A 40 11.72 7.88 11.27
CA ASN A 40 11.25 8.39 9.97
C ASN A 40 12.23 9.38 9.31
N ILE A 41 12.82 10.29 10.10
CA ILE A 41 13.86 11.22 9.61
C ILE A 41 15.07 10.42 9.09
N ASP A 42 15.47 9.40 9.84
CA ASP A 42 16.58 8.52 9.50
C ASP A 42 16.29 7.68 8.24
N TYR A 43 15.06 7.18 8.08
CA TYR A 43 14.64 6.51 6.85
C TYR A 43 14.74 7.45 5.62
N GLY A 44 14.31 8.71 5.77
CA GLY A 44 14.44 9.72 4.72
C GLY A 44 15.90 9.95 4.30
N LYS A 45 16.82 10.06 5.28
CA LYS A 45 18.27 10.16 5.00
C LYS A 45 18.80 8.95 4.25
N VAL A 46 18.32 7.76 4.58
CA VAL A 46 18.72 6.48 3.97
C VAL A 46 18.29 6.39 2.51
N VAL A 47 17.07 6.80 2.19
CA VAL A 47 16.56 6.82 0.82
C VAL A 47 17.30 7.87 -0.02
N ASN A 48 17.47 9.09 0.51
CA ASN A 48 18.16 10.18 -0.19
C ASN A 48 19.65 9.86 -0.43
N SER A 49 20.30 9.20 0.54
CA SER A 49 21.69 8.76 0.38
C SER A 49 21.85 7.77 -0.78
N ARG A 50 20.91 6.83 -0.97
CA ARG A 50 20.94 5.90 -2.11
C ARG A 50 20.84 6.63 -3.44
N TYR A 51 19.98 7.65 -3.52
CA TYR A 51 19.80 8.45 -4.72
C TYR A 51 21.10 9.20 -5.08
N LEU A 52 21.71 9.90 -4.12
CA LEU A 52 22.98 10.61 -4.32
C LEU A 52 24.10 9.67 -4.78
N ILE A 53 24.22 8.49 -4.14
CA ILE A 53 25.21 7.46 -4.53
C ILE A 53 24.99 6.99 -5.98
N GLY A 54 23.73 6.85 -6.41
CA GLY A 54 23.38 6.52 -7.80
C GLY A 54 23.87 7.56 -8.81
N GLN A 55 23.86 8.83 -8.42
CA GLN A 55 24.40 9.96 -9.19
C GLN A 55 25.93 10.10 -9.06
N GLY A 56 26.58 9.29 -8.23
CA GLY A 56 28.01 9.38 -7.94
C GLY A 56 28.38 10.53 -7.00
N ILE A 57 27.40 11.09 -6.29
CA ILE A 57 27.55 12.17 -5.31
C ILE A 57 27.69 11.54 -3.92
N GLU A 58 28.62 12.05 -3.12
CA GLU A 58 28.83 11.60 -1.74
C GLU A 58 27.66 12.07 -0.85
N PRO A 59 27.02 11.18 -0.06
CA PRO A 59 25.89 11.55 0.80
C PRO A 59 26.39 12.21 2.09
N THR A 60 26.99 13.39 1.95
CA THR A 60 27.32 14.28 3.07
C THR A 60 26.04 14.93 3.61
N GLU A 61 26.06 15.42 4.85
CA GLU A 61 24.90 16.12 5.41
C GLU A 61 24.53 17.35 4.57
N GLU A 62 25.52 18.08 4.05
CA GLU A 62 25.32 19.22 3.14
C GLU A 62 24.60 18.82 1.84
N ASN A 63 25.03 17.74 1.20
CA ASN A 63 24.38 17.25 -0.03
C ASN A 63 22.97 16.72 0.22
N LEU A 64 22.72 16.12 1.38
CA LEU A 64 21.38 15.70 1.80
C LEU A 64 20.46 16.89 2.06
N GLN A 65 20.98 17.96 2.70
CA GLN A 65 20.21 19.20 2.91
C GLN A 65 19.92 19.90 1.58
N LYS A 66 20.90 19.97 0.68
CA LYS A 66 20.72 20.56 -0.66
C LYS A 66 19.65 19.82 -1.46
N MET A 67 19.71 18.49 -1.49
CA MET A 67 18.69 17.66 -2.14
C MET A 67 17.30 17.86 -1.51
N LYS A 68 17.22 18.01 -0.18
CA LYS A 68 15.95 18.27 0.51
C LYS A 68 15.36 19.63 0.10
N MET A 69 16.19 20.67 -0.01
CA MET A 69 15.77 21.99 -0.47
C MET A 69 15.27 21.93 -1.92
N GLU A 70 15.99 21.26 -2.80
CA GLU A 70 15.61 21.09 -4.21
C GLU A 70 14.28 20.33 -4.37
N ILE A 71 14.07 19.26 -3.60
CA ILE A 71 12.79 18.54 -3.58
C ILE A 71 11.66 19.46 -3.08
N ASN A 72 11.93 20.25 -2.05
CA ASN A 72 10.92 21.16 -1.51
C ASN A 72 10.55 22.27 -2.50
N GLU A 73 11.53 22.79 -3.24
CA GLU A 73 11.30 23.74 -4.35
C GLU A 73 10.44 23.11 -5.45
N GLN A 74 10.77 21.88 -5.88
CA GLN A 74 9.95 21.14 -6.86
C GLN A 74 8.51 20.89 -6.37
N ILE A 75 8.34 20.58 -5.08
CA ILE A 75 7.01 20.42 -4.48
C ILE A 75 6.25 21.75 -4.48
N VAL A 76 6.92 22.88 -4.18
CA VAL A 76 6.30 24.21 -4.22
C VAL A 76 5.88 24.56 -5.64
N GLU A 77 6.73 24.36 -6.64
CA GLU A 77 6.41 24.55 -8.06
C GLU A 77 5.22 23.67 -8.49
N TRP A 78 5.28 22.38 -8.16
CA TRP A 78 4.18 21.44 -8.43
C TRP A 78 2.87 21.90 -7.80
N ASN A 79 2.92 22.38 -6.55
CA ASN A 79 1.74 22.87 -5.84
C ASN A 79 1.22 24.22 -6.38
N MET A 80 2.03 25.01 -7.08
CA MET A 80 1.55 26.21 -7.78
C MET A 80 0.78 25.84 -9.05
N GLU A 81 1.26 24.85 -9.80
CA GLU A 81 0.58 24.35 -11.01
C GLU A 81 -0.62 23.45 -10.68
N HIS A 82 -0.52 22.69 -9.58
CA HIS A 82 -1.49 21.70 -9.12
C HIS A 82 -1.76 21.93 -7.63
N PRO A 83 -2.57 22.94 -7.27
CA PRO A 83 -2.84 23.27 -5.88
C PRO A 83 -3.35 22.04 -5.13
N PRO A 84 -2.73 21.67 -3.99
CA PRO A 84 -3.19 20.54 -3.21
C PRO A 84 -4.63 20.81 -2.79
N VAL A 85 -5.49 19.81 -2.97
CA VAL A 85 -6.89 19.89 -2.59
C VAL A 85 -6.99 20.33 -1.13
N PRO A 86 -7.76 21.39 -0.81
CA PRO A 86 -7.89 21.87 0.55
C PRO A 86 -8.32 20.76 1.50
N LYS A 87 -7.74 20.72 2.70
CA LYS A 87 -8.06 19.69 3.72
C LYS A 87 -9.56 19.56 4.00
N GLN A 88 -10.28 20.69 3.99
CA GLN A 88 -11.73 20.76 4.18
C GLN A 88 -12.50 20.04 3.06
N GLU A 89 -11.99 20.07 1.84
CA GLU A 89 -12.59 19.38 0.70
C GLU A 89 -12.29 17.87 0.77
N ILE A 90 -11.07 17.49 1.16
CA ILE A 90 -10.69 16.09 1.45
C ILE A 90 -11.62 15.50 2.52
N GLU A 91 -11.86 16.24 3.61
CA GLU A 91 -12.78 15.87 4.70
C GLU A 91 -14.22 15.70 4.22
N LYS A 92 -14.69 16.52 3.28
CA LYS A 92 -16.02 16.39 2.68
C LYS A 92 -16.16 15.08 1.91
N TYR A 93 -15.14 14.64 1.17
CA TYR A 93 -15.17 13.35 0.45
C TYR A 93 -15.12 12.14 1.39
N THR A 94 -14.37 12.21 2.49
CA THR A 94 -14.38 11.15 3.53
C THR A 94 -15.71 11.10 4.26
N LEU A 95 -16.31 12.24 4.62
CA LEU A 95 -17.62 12.31 5.26
C LEU A 95 -18.74 11.81 4.34
N THR A 96 -18.68 12.10 3.04
CA THR A 96 -19.65 11.59 2.06
C THR A 96 -19.55 10.06 1.92
N THR A 97 -18.33 9.52 1.96
CA THR A 97 -18.07 8.08 1.87
C THR A 97 -18.48 7.34 3.15
N ALA A 98 -18.29 7.96 4.32
CA ALA A 98 -18.72 7.42 5.62
C ALA A 98 -20.25 7.53 5.82
N ALA A 99 -20.88 8.61 5.33
CA ALA A 99 -22.33 8.81 5.41
C ALA A 99 -23.12 8.00 4.37
N THR A 100 -22.49 7.54 3.28
CA THR A 100 -23.01 6.41 2.53
C THR A 100 -22.73 5.12 3.32
N GLU A 101 -23.61 4.78 4.25
CA GLU A 101 -23.75 3.40 4.72
C GLU A 101 -23.99 2.52 3.49
N LYS A 102 -22.90 1.98 2.97
CA LYS A 102 -22.93 1.19 1.77
C LYS A 102 -23.48 -0.16 2.16
N PHE A 103 -24.71 -0.44 1.76
CA PHE A 103 -25.33 -1.74 1.98
C PHE A 103 -24.41 -2.84 1.43
N ARG A 104 -23.93 -3.72 2.32
CA ARG A 104 -23.09 -4.86 1.96
C ARG A 104 -23.86 -6.15 2.15
N ILE A 105 -23.62 -7.13 1.28
CA ILE A 105 -24.21 -8.46 1.36
C ILE A 105 -23.13 -9.52 1.49
N THR A 106 -23.46 -10.61 2.18
CA THR A 106 -22.53 -11.75 2.32
C THR A 106 -22.40 -12.52 1.00
N LEU A 107 -21.30 -13.27 0.85
CA LEU A 107 -21.10 -14.15 -0.31
C LEU A 107 -22.24 -15.18 -0.46
N ARG A 108 -22.76 -15.69 0.66
CA ARG A 108 -23.89 -16.61 0.67
C ARG A 108 -25.16 -15.94 0.17
N ALA A 109 -25.48 -14.75 0.68
CA ALA A 109 -26.66 -13.99 0.25
C ALA A 109 -26.58 -13.67 -1.26
N ALA A 110 -25.43 -13.19 -1.74
CA ALA A 110 -25.18 -12.95 -3.16
C ALA A 110 -25.40 -14.22 -4.01
N ARG A 111 -24.88 -15.37 -3.57
CA ARG A 111 -25.08 -16.66 -4.27
C ARG A 111 -26.55 -17.08 -4.31
N VAL A 112 -27.23 -17.04 -3.17
CA VAL A 112 -28.63 -17.49 -3.03
C VAL A 112 -29.57 -16.59 -3.83
N ASN A 113 -29.35 -15.26 -3.80
CA ASN A 113 -30.10 -14.30 -4.61
C ASN A 113 -29.94 -14.55 -6.11
N ARG A 114 -28.80 -15.14 -6.53
CA ARG A 114 -28.55 -15.55 -7.91
C ARG A 114 -29.11 -16.94 -8.24
N GLY A 115 -29.72 -17.64 -7.29
CA GLY A 115 -30.27 -18.99 -7.46
C GLY A 115 -29.21 -20.07 -7.68
N LEU A 116 -27.96 -19.81 -7.29
CA LEU A 116 -26.85 -20.72 -7.53
C LEU A 116 -26.64 -21.68 -6.34
N THR A 117 -26.39 -22.95 -6.63
CA THR A 117 -25.96 -23.91 -5.61
C THR A 117 -24.44 -23.84 -5.42
N LEU A 118 -23.93 -24.30 -4.28
CA LEU A 118 -22.48 -24.42 -4.05
C LEU A 118 -21.79 -25.29 -5.11
N LYS A 119 -22.47 -26.33 -5.62
CA LYS A 119 -21.96 -27.18 -6.69
C LYS A 119 -21.81 -26.42 -8.01
N ASN A 120 -22.79 -25.57 -8.35
CA ASN A 120 -22.74 -24.74 -9.55
C ASN A 120 -21.56 -23.75 -9.47
N VAL A 121 -21.40 -23.07 -8.33
CA VAL A 121 -20.29 -22.13 -8.11
C VAL A 121 -18.94 -22.84 -8.15
N ALA A 122 -18.82 -24.00 -7.51
CA ALA A 122 -17.63 -24.83 -7.52
C ALA A 122 -17.19 -25.16 -8.96
N ALA A 123 -18.12 -25.63 -9.80
CA ALA A 123 -17.86 -25.92 -11.20
C ALA A 123 -17.40 -24.68 -12.00
N LEU A 124 -18.03 -23.52 -11.78
CA LEU A 124 -17.72 -22.28 -12.50
C LEU A 124 -16.43 -21.59 -12.04
N THR A 125 -15.98 -21.88 -10.81
CA THR A 125 -14.77 -21.28 -10.22
C THR A 125 -13.56 -22.21 -10.22
N GLY A 126 -13.73 -23.48 -10.58
CA GLY A 126 -12.68 -24.49 -10.45
C GLY A 126 -12.26 -24.74 -8.98
N LYS A 127 -13.16 -24.48 -8.02
CA LYS A 127 -12.94 -24.71 -6.58
C LYS A 127 -13.83 -25.84 -6.08
N SER A 128 -13.48 -26.43 -4.94
CA SER A 128 -14.38 -27.40 -4.30
C SER A 128 -15.57 -26.69 -3.64
N ALA A 129 -16.74 -27.34 -3.62
CA ALA A 129 -17.92 -26.81 -2.93
C ALA A 129 -17.65 -26.56 -1.44
N LYS A 130 -16.80 -27.38 -0.81
CA LYS A 130 -16.34 -27.19 0.58
C LYS A 130 -15.52 -25.91 0.74
N THR A 131 -14.64 -25.60 -0.22
CA THR A 131 -13.85 -24.36 -0.23
C THR A 131 -14.73 -23.13 -0.33
N ILE A 132 -15.71 -23.14 -1.25
CA ILE A 132 -16.68 -22.04 -1.39
C ILE A 132 -17.50 -21.88 -0.10
N GLY A 133 -18.01 -22.99 0.45
CA GLY A 133 -18.75 -22.96 1.72
C GLY A 133 -17.93 -22.42 2.90
N ARG A 134 -16.62 -22.70 2.96
CA ARG A 134 -15.74 -22.11 3.97
C ARG A 134 -15.63 -20.60 3.82
N TYR A 135 -15.50 -20.10 2.59
CA TYR A 135 -15.45 -18.66 2.34
C TYR A 135 -16.79 -17.96 2.57
N GLU A 136 -17.92 -18.65 2.42
CA GLU A 136 -19.23 -18.10 2.82
C GLU A 136 -19.35 -17.87 4.32
N ILE A 137 -18.66 -18.68 5.13
CA ILE A 137 -18.64 -18.54 6.60
C ILE A 137 -17.64 -17.46 7.02
N ASP A 138 -16.43 -17.50 6.46
CA ASP A 138 -15.39 -16.51 6.72
C ASP A 138 -14.54 -16.27 5.47
N SER A 139 -14.67 -15.06 4.94
CA SER A 139 -13.95 -14.59 3.76
C SER A 139 -12.74 -13.71 4.09
N SER A 140 -12.34 -13.57 5.35
CA SER A 140 -11.21 -12.70 5.74
C SER A 140 -9.90 -13.02 4.99
N ASN A 141 -9.72 -14.28 4.61
CA ASN A 141 -8.53 -14.78 3.89
C ASN A 141 -8.84 -15.25 2.45
N ILE A 142 -9.90 -14.72 1.84
CA ILE A 142 -10.19 -15.03 0.43
C ILE A 142 -9.18 -14.30 -0.49
N TYR A 143 -8.68 -14.99 -1.50
CA TYR A 143 -7.82 -14.36 -2.49
C TYR A 143 -8.63 -13.40 -3.38
N LEU A 144 -8.09 -12.21 -3.65
CA LEU A 144 -8.74 -11.17 -4.43
C LEU A 144 -9.22 -11.65 -5.81
N ASN A 145 -8.44 -12.52 -6.48
CA ASN A 145 -8.82 -13.08 -7.78
C ASN A 145 -10.12 -13.89 -7.70
N LEU A 146 -10.28 -14.70 -6.64
CA LEU A 146 -11.50 -15.46 -6.39
C LEU A 146 -12.64 -14.52 -6.02
N THR A 147 -12.41 -13.49 -5.22
CA THR A 147 -13.43 -12.49 -4.88
C THR A 147 -13.99 -11.79 -6.12
N LEU A 148 -13.12 -11.35 -7.03
CA LEU A 148 -13.52 -10.72 -8.29
C LEU A 148 -14.33 -11.69 -9.16
N GLN A 149 -13.89 -12.95 -9.23
CA GLN A 149 -14.62 -13.98 -9.97
C GLN A 149 -16.01 -14.23 -9.39
N LEU A 150 -16.14 -14.28 -8.07
CA LEU A 150 -17.43 -14.45 -7.38
C LEU A 150 -18.33 -13.22 -7.53
N ALA A 151 -17.79 -12.01 -7.42
CA ALA A 151 -18.51 -10.76 -7.65
C ALA A 151 -19.16 -10.74 -9.05
N ASN A 152 -18.37 -11.08 -10.07
CA ASN A 152 -18.84 -11.19 -11.45
C ASN A 152 -19.91 -12.29 -11.61
N LEU A 153 -19.66 -13.47 -11.03
CA LEU A 153 -20.59 -14.60 -11.09
C LEU A 153 -21.95 -14.28 -10.45
N TYR A 154 -21.91 -13.61 -9.30
CA TYR A 154 -23.10 -13.22 -8.55
C TYR A 154 -23.77 -11.96 -9.09
N ARG A 155 -23.10 -11.23 -10.00
CA ARG A 155 -23.54 -9.93 -10.54
C ARG A 155 -23.71 -8.87 -9.46
N VAL A 156 -22.76 -8.85 -8.53
CA VAL A 156 -22.74 -7.91 -7.41
C VAL A 156 -21.44 -7.11 -7.49
N PRO A 157 -21.50 -5.76 -7.45
CA PRO A 157 -20.31 -4.93 -7.34
C PRO A 157 -19.41 -5.34 -6.16
N LEU A 158 -18.10 -5.34 -6.35
CA LEU A 158 -17.15 -5.82 -5.33
C LEU A 158 -17.27 -5.04 -4.01
N ASP A 159 -17.54 -3.76 -4.11
CA ASP A 159 -17.74 -2.81 -3.00
C ASP A 159 -19.05 -3.04 -2.22
N MET A 160 -19.97 -3.84 -2.75
CA MET A 160 -21.18 -4.30 -2.08
C MET A 160 -21.01 -5.71 -1.47
N LEU A 161 -19.90 -6.39 -1.71
CA LEU A 161 -19.61 -7.65 -1.03
C LEU A 161 -18.97 -7.41 0.32
N TYR A 162 -19.55 -8.01 1.35
CA TYR A 162 -18.92 -8.08 2.66
C TYR A 162 -17.81 -9.12 2.66
N ILE A 163 -16.60 -8.70 3.04
CA ILE A 163 -15.41 -9.56 3.20
C ILE A 163 -15.06 -9.65 4.68
N GLY A 164 -15.22 -10.84 5.25
CA GLY A 164 -15.01 -11.11 6.66
C GLY A 164 -15.84 -12.29 7.17
N PRO A 165 -15.93 -12.48 8.49
CA PRO A 165 -16.79 -13.48 9.11
C PRO A 165 -18.27 -13.12 8.94
N GLU A 166 -19.09 -14.05 8.46
CA GLU A 166 -20.53 -13.87 8.18
C GLU A 166 -21.28 -13.31 9.39
N ILE A 167 -20.95 -13.80 10.60
CA ILE A 167 -21.56 -13.36 11.87
C ILE A 167 -21.32 -11.88 12.18
N ASN A 168 -20.16 -11.34 11.78
CA ASN A 168 -19.80 -9.98 12.12
C ASN A 168 -20.64 -8.96 11.37
N LEU A 169 -21.15 -9.29 10.17
CA LEU A 169 -22.03 -8.37 9.43
C LEU A 169 -23.33 -8.09 10.20
N PHE A 170 -23.86 -9.07 10.93
CA PHE A 170 -25.10 -8.94 11.71
C PHE A 170 -24.90 -8.26 13.07
N ASN A 171 -23.66 -8.14 13.54
CA ASN A 171 -23.32 -7.54 14.83
C ASN A 171 -22.78 -6.10 14.69
N LEU A 172 -22.78 -5.53 13.47
CA LEU A 172 -22.33 -4.15 13.23
C LEU A 172 -23.26 -3.12 13.90
N ASP A 173 -24.54 -3.45 14.08
CA ASP A 173 -25.53 -2.54 14.67
C ASP A 173 -25.29 -2.28 16.17
N GLU A 174 -24.77 -3.26 16.93
CA GLU A 174 -24.62 -3.14 18.40
C GLU A 174 -23.40 -2.30 18.82
N LYS A 175 -22.36 -2.25 17.98
CA LYS A 175 -21.10 -1.55 18.29
C LYS A 175 -21.11 -0.07 17.94
N GLU A 176 -21.87 0.32 16.92
CA GLU A 176 -22.04 1.73 16.52
C GLU A 176 -23.07 2.45 17.41
N MET A 177 -23.96 1.72 18.08
CA MET A 177 -24.92 2.27 19.05
C MET A 177 -24.39 2.42 20.49
N SER A 178 -23.20 1.88 20.78
CA SER A 178 -22.60 1.87 22.13
C SER A 178 -21.35 2.76 22.27
N ALA A 179 -21.05 3.59 21.27
CA ALA A 179 -19.98 4.58 21.26
C ALA A 179 -20.56 6.01 21.18
#